data_AF-A0A522Y904-F1
#
_entry.id   AF-A0A522Y904-F1
#
_cell.length_a   1.000
_cell.length_b   1.000
_cell.length_c   1.000
_cell.angle_alpha   90.00
_cell.angle_beta   90.00
_cell.angle_gamma   90.00
#
_symmetry.space_group_name_H-M   'P 1'
#
loop_
_entity.id
_entity.type
_entity.pdbx_description
1 polymer ?
#
loop_
_entity_poly.entity_id
_entity_poly.type
_entity_poly.pdbx_seq_one_letter_code
_entity_poly.pdbx_strand_id
1 'polypeptide(L)'
;FTVMTYKALWRMVTGRLSMRESVTGPLGMFYITSKAAHLGWIAVVHVIAVLSLSLGIFNLLPMPVLDGGHIFLLAIEKIRGKNISKKMDAVCTHIGLSLIITMAVFVFFNDLVRFGIFDKVAKWIK
;
A
#
# COMPACT_ATOMS: atom_id res chain seq x y z
N PHE A 1 0.68 -27.05 -2.97
CA PHE A 1 0.30 -25.76 -2.36
C PHE A 1 1.32 -25.27 -1.32
N THR A 2 1.65 -26.04 -0.29
CA THR A 2 2.55 -25.64 0.83
C THR A 2 3.96 -25.21 0.41
N VAL A 3 4.54 -25.85 -0.61
CA VAL A 3 5.89 -25.52 -1.12
C VAL A 3 5.91 -24.19 -1.89
N MET A 4 4.80 -23.80 -2.51
CA MET A 4 4.70 -22.54 -3.24
C MET A 4 4.56 -21.35 -2.28
N THR A 5 3.80 -21.51 -1.20
CA THR A 5 3.66 -20.50 -0.14
C THR A 5 4.99 -20.20 0.55
N TYR A 6 5.78 -21.24 0.85
CA TYR A 6 7.11 -21.08 1.47
C TYR A 6 8.11 -20.34 0.55
N LYS A 7 8.15 -20.70 -0.75
CA LYS A 7 9.01 -20.02 -1.73
C LYS A 7 8.59 -18.57 -1.97
N ALA A 8 7.30 -18.24 -1.89
CA ALA A 8 6.82 -16.87 -2.02
C ALA A 8 7.27 -15.99 -0.85
N LEU A 9 7.14 -16.50 0.38
CA LEU A 9 7.62 -15.83 1.61
C LEU A 9 9.14 -15.59 1.56
N TRP A 10 9.91 -16.59 1.12
CA TRP A 10 11.37 -16.48 0.99
C TRP A 10 11.81 -15.45 -0.06
N ARG A 11 11.06 -15.32 -1.17
CA ARG A 11 11.35 -14.34 -2.23
C ARG A 11 10.97 -12.90 -1.85
N MET A 12 9.99 -12.71 -0.97
CA MET A 12 9.69 -11.40 -0.39
C MET A 12 10.81 -10.93 0.56
N VAL A 13 11.34 -11.84 1.39
CA VAL A 13 12.40 -11.51 2.35
C VAL A 13 13.75 -11.23 1.67
N THR A 14 14.03 -11.85 0.51
CA THR A 14 15.31 -11.72 -0.21
C THR A 14 15.37 -10.52 -1.17
N GLY A 15 14.35 -9.65 -1.21
CA GLY A 15 14.39 -8.41 -1.98
C GLY A 15 14.50 -8.57 -3.51
N ARG A 16 14.28 -9.79 -4.04
CA ARG A 16 14.34 -10.09 -5.49
C ARG A 16 13.06 -9.72 -6.25
N LEU A 17 12.27 -8.81 -5.70
CA LEU A 17 11.11 -8.23 -6.34
C LEU A 17 11.45 -6.77 -6.66
N SER A 18 11.54 -6.48 -7.96
CA SER A 18 11.91 -5.16 -8.47
C SER A 18 10.94 -4.12 -7.92
N MET A 19 11.41 -3.15 -7.14
CA MET A 19 10.56 -2.15 -6.46
C MET A 19 9.73 -1.31 -7.45
N ARG A 20 10.15 -1.23 -8.72
CA ARG A 20 9.40 -0.61 -9.84
C ARG A 20 8.20 -1.44 -10.34
N GLU A 21 8.24 -2.76 -10.16
CA GLU A 21 7.16 -3.69 -10.53
C GLU A 21 6.30 -4.10 -9.33
N SER A 22 6.82 -3.93 -8.11
CA SER A 22 6.21 -4.39 -6.86
C SER A 22 5.20 -3.39 -6.28
N VAL A 23 5.29 -2.12 -6.67
CA VAL A 23 4.38 -1.07 -6.22
C VAL A 23 3.36 -0.80 -7.33
N THR A 24 2.23 -1.48 -7.25
CA THR A 24 1.09 -1.28 -8.14
C THR A 24 0.29 -0.09 -7.65
N GLY A 25 0.17 0.97 -8.46
CA GLY A 25 -0.65 2.11 -8.13
C GLY A 25 -2.15 1.88 -8.35
N PRO A 26 -2.99 2.90 -8.10
CA PRO A 26 -4.44 2.80 -8.24
C PRO A 26 -4.91 2.33 -9.61
N LEU A 27 -4.22 2.71 -10.69
CA LEU A 27 -4.56 2.31 -12.05
C LEU A 27 -4.17 0.85 -12.32
N GLY A 28 -3.00 0.43 -11.84
CA GLY A 28 -2.62 -0.98 -11.90
C GLY A 28 -3.58 -1.88 -11.10
N MET A 29 -4.05 -1.40 -9.95
CA MET A 29 -5.06 -2.07 -9.14
C MET A 29 -6.40 -2.22 -9.86
N PHE A 30 -6.84 -1.17 -10.55
CA PHE A 30 -8.02 -1.22 -11.41
C PHE A 30 -7.88 -2.29 -12.49
N TYR A 31 -6.73 -2.36 -13.17
CA TYR A 31 -6.47 -3.36 -14.20
C TYR A 31 -6.48 -4.80 -13.66
N ILE A 32 -5.83 -5.05 -12.52
CA ILE A 32 -5.82 -6.37 -11.87
C ILE A 32 -7.24 -6.79 -11.49
N THR A 33 -8.02 -5.87 -10.92
CA THR A 33 -9.39 -6.14 -10.48
C THR A 33 -10.32 -6.36 -11.67
N SER A 34 -10.17 -5.57 -12.74
CA SER A 34 -10.88 -5.74 -14.01
C SER A 34 -10.60 -7.11 -14.63
N LYS A 35 -9.32 -7.52 -14.67
CA LYS A 35 -8.94 -8.86 -15.14
C LYS A 35 -9.55 -9.96 -14.26
N ALA A 36 -9.55 -9.79 -12.94
CA ALA A 36 -10.17 -10.74 -12.02
C ALA A 36 -11.70 -10.82 -12.23
N ALA A 37 -12.37 -9.71 -12.51
CA ALA A 37 -13.80 -9.69 -12.82
C ALA A 37 -14.13 -10.52 -14.07
N HIS A 38 -13.28 -10.47 -15.09
CA HIS A 38 -13.43 -11.32 -16.29
C HIS A 38 -13.18 -12.81 -16.03
N LEU A 39 -12.42 -13.16 -14.98
CA LEU A 39 -12.17 -14.55 -14.58
C LEU A 39 -13.28 -15.13 -13.68
N GLY A 40 -14.25 -14.31 -13.27
CA GLY A 40 -15.42 -14.71 -12.48
C GLY A 40 -15.30 -14.35 -10.99
N TRP A 41 -16.40 -14.59 -10.26
CA TRP A 41 -16.57 -14.11 -8.88
C TRP A 41 -15.52 -14.65 -7.89
N ILE A 42 -15.07 -15.90 -8.08
CA ILE A 42 -14.08 -16.53 -7.20
C ILE A 42 -12.72 -15.79 -7.25
N ALA A 43 -12.35 -15.28 -8.43
CA ALA A 43 -11.10 -14.55 -8.62
C ALA A 43 -11.17 -13.16 -7.99
N VAL A 44 -12.34 -12.50 -8.06
CA VAL A 44 -12.58 -11.22 -7.40
C VAL A 44 -12.49 -11.36 -5.88
N VAL A 45 -13.14 -12.37 -5.31
CA VAL A 45 -13.05 -12.66 -3.86
C VAL A 45 -11.60 -12.91 -3.45
N HIS A 46 -10.83 -13.61 -4.27
CA HIS A 46 -9.40 -13.83 -4.01
C HIS A 46 -8.60 -12.53 -3.98
N VAL A 47 -8.81 -11.64 -4.97
CA VAL A 47 -8.17 -10.31 -4.99
C VAL A 47 -8.54 -9.51 -3.74
N ILE A 48 -9.83 -9.46 -3.39
CA ILE A 48 -10.29 -8.77 -2.17
C ILE A 48 -9.63 -9.36 -0.92
N ALA A 49 -9.58 -10.68 -0.78
CA ALA A 49 -8.97 -11.34 0.37
C ALA A 49 -7.49 -10.99 0.53
N VAL A 50 -6.72 -11.04 -0.57
CA VAL A 50 -5.29 -10.68 -0.56
C VAL A 50 -5.09 -9.20 -0.22
N LEU A 51 -5.91 -8.31 -0.77
CA LEU A 51 -5.83 -6.88 -0.48
C LEU A 51 -6.18 -6.55 0.97
N SER A 52 -7.26 -7.12 1.49
CA SER A 52 -7.68 -6.91 2.88
C SER A 52 -6.63 -7.41 3.86
N LEU A 53 -6.03 -8.58 3.61
CA LEU A 53 -4.95 -9.10 4.44
C LEU A 53 -3.72 -8.20 4.38
N SER A 54 -3.34 -7.75 3.18
CA SER A 54 -2.20 -6.86 3.00
C SER A 54 -2.43 -5.54 3.73
N LEU A 55 -3.59 -4.92 3.55
CA LEU A 55 -3.97 -3.67 4.23
C LEU A 55 -3.98 -3.84 5.75
N GLY A 56 -4.51 -4.96 6.25
CA GLY A 56 -4.48 -5.28 7.67
C GLY A 56 -3.05 -5.37 8.22
N ILE A 57 -2.14 -6.04 7.51
CA ILE A 57 -0.71 -6.10 7.89
C ILE A 57 -0.07 -4.71 7.85
N PHE A 58 -0.31 -3.94 6.78
CA PHE A 58 0.21 -2.57 6.66
C PHE A 58 -0.30 -1.66 7.78
N ASN A 59 -1.59 -1.75 8.14
CA ASN A 59 -2.18 -0.95 9.21
C ASN A 59 -1.57 -1.26 10.58
N LEU A 60 -1.02 -2.45 10.82
CA LEU A 60 -0.35 -2.81 12.07
C LEU A 60 1.09 -2.30 12.16
N LEU A 61 1.66 -1.74 11.09
CA LEU A 61 3.01 -1.17 11.13
C LEU A 61 3.05 0.07 12.04
N PRO A 62 4.19 0.34 12.70
CA PRO A 62 4.37 1.48 13.61
C PRO A 62 4.54 2.79 12.83
N MET A 63 3.55 3.15 12.01
CA MET A 63 3.52 4.36 11.18
C MET A 63 2.50 5.35 11.76
N PRO A 64 2.85 6.62 12.05
CA PRO A 64 2.01 7.58 12.79
C PRO A 64 0.60 7.91 12.24
N VAL A 65 0.28 7.48 11.02
CA VAL A 65 -1.02 7.71 10.35
C VAL A 65 -1.87 6.44 10.33
N LEU A 66 -1.27 5.29 10.64
CA LEU A 66 -1.92 3.99 10.65
C LEU A 66 -2.29 3.60 12.08
N ASP A 67 -3.29 2.73 12.23
CA ASP A 67 -3.78 2.26 13.53
C ASP A 67 -2.66 1.67 14.41
N GLY A 68 -1.71 0.96 13.80
CA GLY A 68 -0.52 0.39 14.44
C GLY A 68 0.47 1.44 14.96
N GLY A 69 0.51 2.63 14.37
CA GLY A 69 1.28 3.77 14.89
C GLY A 69 0.72 4.26 16.22
N HIS A 70 -0.60 4.38 16.34
CA HIS A 70 -1.24 4.75 17.61
C HIS A 70 -1.02 3.67 18.68
N ILE A 71 -1.15 2.40 18.32
CA ILE A 71 -0.85 1.27 19.22
C ILE A 71 0.61 1.33 19.70
N PHE A 72 1.54 1.63 18.80
CA PHE A 72 2.96 1.76 19.12
C PHE A 72 3.25 2.95 20.05
N LEU A 73 2.65 4.11 19.80
CA LEU A 73 2.79 5.30 20.65
C LEU A 73 2.22 5.04 22.05
N LEU A 74 1.05 4.39 22.14
CA LEU A 74 0.46 3.98 23.43
C LEU A 74 1.34 2.97 24.17
N ALA A 75 1.97 2.03 23.45
CA ALA A 75 2.93 1.10 24.04
C ALA A 75 4.15 1.84 24.62
N ILE A 76 4.67 2.85 23.90
CA ILE A 76 5.75 3.71 24.39
C ILE A 76 5.31 4.51 25.62
N GLU A 77 4.10 5.08 25.63
CA GLU A 77 3.55 5.80 26.78
C GLU A 77 3.47 4.91 28.02
N LYS A 78 3.01 3.65 27.84
CA LYS A 78 2.92 2.67 28.93
C LYS A 78 4.29 2.32 29.51
N ILE A 79 5.32 2.21 28.67
CA ILE A 79 6.71 1.95 29.13
C ILE A 79 7.31 3.20 29.80
N ARG A 80 7.06 4.39 29.24
CA ARG A 80 7.65 5.65 29.71
C ARG A 80 6.92 6.25 30.91
N GLY A 81 5.68 5.80 31.19
CA GLY A 81 4.84 6.30 32.27
C GLY A 81 4.42 7.78 32.12
N LYS A 82 4.62 8.38 30.95
CA LYS A 82 4.36 9.80 30.67
C LYS A 82 3.71 9.97 29.31
N ASN A 83 2.54 10.59 29.30
CA ASN A 83 1.78 10.89 28.09
C ASN A 83 2.62 11.69 27.08
N ILE A 84 2.51 11.32 25.81
CA ILE A 84 3.04 12.08 24.70
C ILE A 84 2.21 13.36 24.57
N SER A 85 2.90 14.47 24.33
CA SER A 85 2.26 15.76 24.08
C SER A 85 1.39 15.67 22.82
N LYS A 86 0.15 16.17 22.89
CA LYS A 86 -0.75 16.29 21.74
C LYS A 86 -0.11 17.03 20.55
N LYS A 87 0.85 17.94 20.82
CA LYS A 87 1.61 18.64 19.77
C LYS A 87 2.55 17.69 19.03
N MET A 88 3.21 16.77 19.74
CA MET A 88 4.13 15.81 19.15
C MET A 88 3.38 14.78 18.29
N ASP A 89 2.23 14.30 18.79
CA ASP A 89 1.37 13.38 18.06
C ASP A 89 0.88 13.99 16.74
N ALA A 90 0.33 15.22 16.80
CA ALA A 90 -0.11 15.95 15.61
C ALA A 90 1.02 16.16 14.59
N VAL A 91 2.24 16.51 15.04
CA VAL A 91 3.40 16.68 14.15
C VAL A 91 3.79 15.34 13.49
N CYS A 92 3.86 14.25 14.25
CA CYS A 92 4.15 12.93 13.72
C CYS A 92 3.11 12.48 12.68
N THR A 93 1.82 12.67 12.95
CA THR A 93 0.74 12.37 12.00
C THR A 93 0.83 13.23 10.75
N HIS A 94 1.08 14.53 10.86
CA HIS A 94 1.24 15.41 9.70
C HIS A 94 2.44 15.03 8.83
N ILE A 95 3.57 14.65 9.44
CA ILE A 95 4.75 14.17 8.71
C ILE A 95 4.45 12.84 8.00
N GLY A 96 3.81 11.90 8.69
CA GLY A 96 3.43 10.63 8.08
C GLY A 96 2.43 10.83 6.93
N LEU A 97 1.49 11.76 7.09
CA LEU A 97 0.45 12.01 6.09
C LEU A 97 1.04 12.66 4.84
N SER A 98 1.93 13.65 5.02
CA SER A 98 2.62 14.29 3.89
C SER A 98 3.48 13.29 3.12
N LEU A 99 4.15 12.36 3.80
CA LEU A 99 4.90 11.28 3.17
C LEU A 99 4.00 10.36 2.35
N ILE A 100 2.89 9.90 2.92
CA ILE A 100 1.92 9.01 2.23
C ILE A 100 1.34 9.69 1.00
N ILE A 101 0.91 10.95 1.13
CA ILE A 101 0.36 11.72 0.00
C ILE A 101 1.42 11.88 -1.10
N THR A 102 2.65 12.24 -0.74
CA THR A 102 3.74 12.39 -1.70
C THR A 102 4.02 11.09 -2.44
N MET A 103 4.07 9.96 -1.72
CA MET A 103 4.19 8.64 -2.35
C MET A 103 3.00 8.29 -3.24
N ALA A 104 1.76 8.55 -2.80
CA ALA A 104 0.56 8.25 -3.56
C ALA A 104 0.54 9.01 -4.89
N VAL A 105 0.90 10.30 -4.86
CA VAL A 105 1.05 11.14 -6.05
C VAL A 105 2.16 10.60 -6.96
N PHE A 106 3.33 10.27 -6.41
CA PHE A 106 4.44 9.69 -7.17
C PHE A 106 4.06 8.38 -7.88
N VAL A 107 3.42 7.47 -7.16
CA VAL A 107 2.96 6.18 -7.69
C VAL A 107 1.88 6.38 -8.75
N PHE A 108 0.95 7.30 -8.54
CA PHE A 108 -0.09 7.62 -9.52
C PHE A 108 0.51 8.20 -10.80
N PHE A 109 1.46 9.13 -10.71
CA PHE A 109 2.19 9.65 -11.87
C PHE A 109 2.94 8.54 -12.62
N ASN A 110 3.62 7.66 -11.90
CA ASN A 110 4.32 6.52 -12.50
C ASN A 110 3.35 5.58 -13.25
N ASP A 111 2.18 5.31 -12.67
CA ASP A 111 1.12 4.53 -13.33
C ASP A 111 0.62 5.23 -14.61
N LEU A 112 0.38 6.54 -14.59
CA LEU A 112 -0.07 7.30 -15.77
C LEU A 112 0.90 7.16 -16.95
N VAL A 113 2.20 7.27 -16.66
CA VAL A 113 3.27 7.09 -17.66
C VAL A 113 3.32 5.63 -18.14
N ARG A 114 3.28 4.67 -17.21
CA ARG A 114 3.36 3.23 -17.53
C ARG A 114 2.22 2.77 -18.44
N PHE A 115 1.01 3.29 -18.23
CA PHE A 115 -0.16 2.95 -19.05
C PHE A 115 -0.32 3.82 -20.31
N GLY A 116 0.62 4.73 -20.59
CA GLY A 116 0.60 5.58 -21.80
C GLY A 116 -0.68 6.41 -21.91
N ILE A 117 -1.26 6.81 -20.77
CA ILE A 117 -2.55 7.52 -20.76
C ILE A 117 -2.42 8.87 -21.45
N PHE A 118 -1.26 9.54 -21.31
CA PHE A 118 -0.96 10.79 -22.02
C PHE A 118 -1.10 10.65 -23.53
N ASP A 119 -0.59 9.54 -24.11
CA ASP A 119 -0.67 9.29 -25.55
C ASP A 119 -2.11 8.98 -26.00
N LYS A 120 -2.88 8.26 -25.17
CA LYS A 120 -4.30 7.97 -25.44
C LYS A 120 -5.16 9.23 -25.38
N VAL A 121 -4.94 10.10 -24.39
CA VAL A 121 -5.68 11.36 -24.24
C VAL A 121 -5.35 12.33 -25.38
N ALA A 122 -4.08 12.45 -25.76
CA ALA A 122 -3.66 13.28 -26.89
C ALA A 122 -4.28 12.82 -28.23
N LYS A 123 -4.48 11.51 -28.41
CA LYS A 123 -5.20 10.95 -29.57
C LYS A 123 -6.72 11.14 -29.54
N TRP A 124 -7.31 11.37 -28.38
CA TRP A 124 -8.77 11.55 -28.24
C TRP A 124 -9.20 13.01 -28.43
N ILE A 125 -8.29 13.93 -28.12
CA ILE A 125 -8.50 15.38 -28.27
C ILE A 125 -8.23 15.84 -29.73
N LYS A 126 -7.45 15.07 -30.50
CA LYS A 126 -7.09 15.36 -31.89
C LYS A 126 -7.99 14.61 -32.86
#